data_AF-A0A929Z3S8-F1
#
_entry.id   AF-A0A929Z3S8-F1
#
_cell.length_a   1.000
_cell.length_b   1.000
_cell.length_c   1.000
_cell.angle_alpha   90.00
_cell.angle_beta   90.00
_cell.angle_gamma   90.00
#
_symmetry.space_group_name_H-M   'P 1'
#
loop_
_entity.id
_entity.type
_entity.pdbx_description
1 polymer ?
#
loop_
_entity_poly.entity_id
_entity_poly.type
_entity_poly.pdbx_seq_one_letter_code
_entity_poly.pdbx_strand_id
1 'polypeptide(L)'
;MKKFHIVVLLGFLLLGAGFFACSEDAPNEPTIFPTTPVKRNAFEQWLDKNYRNPYNIDFKYKLEDGETNLTYNLVPADSAKTAKLAIITKFR
;
A
#
# COMPACT_ATOMS: atom_id res chain seq x y z
N MET A 1 15.59 -13.76 57.67
CA MET A 1 14.97 -12.65 56.90
C MET A 1 15.86 -12.11 55.78
N LYS A 2 17.18 -11.89 55.97
CA LYS A 2 18.11 -11.41 54.91
C LYS A 2 18.04 -12.18 53.57
N LYS A 3 17.97 -13.52 53.60
CA LYS A 3 17.87 -14.35 52.38
C LYS A 3 16.56 -14.13 51.61
N PHE A 4 15.46 -13.90 52.31
CA PHE A 4 14.16 -13.61 51.70
C PHE A 4 14.15 -12.23 51.04
N HIS A 5 14.76 -11.22 51.68
CA HIS A 5 14.92 -9.89 51.08
C HIS A 5 15.80 -9.91 49.82
N ILE A 6 16.85 -10.74 49.79
CA ILE A 6 17.71 -10.90 48.61
C ILE A 6 16.92 -11.53 47.44
N VAL A 7 16.10 -12.55 47.71
CA VAL A 7 15.26 -13.19 46.68
C VAL A 7 14.21 -12.22 46.12
N VAL A 8 13.60 -11.41 46.98
CA VAL A 8 12.64 -10.38 46.57
C VAL A 8 13.32 -9.29 45.73
N LEU A 9 14.52 -8.85 46.11
CA LEU A 9 15.32 -7.88 45.34
C LEU A 9 15.72 -8.42 43.96
N LEU A 10 16.11 -9.69 43.89
CA LEU A 10 16.48 -10.34 42.62
C LEU A 10 15.27 -10.48 41.68
N GLY A 11 14.09 -10.79 42.23
CA GLY A 11 12.85 -10.85 41.47
C GLY A 11 12.42 -9.50 40.91
N PHE A 12 12.61 -8.42 41.68
CA PHE A 12 12.31 -7.06 41.22
C PHE A 12 13.25 -6.58 40.10
N LEU A 13 14.53 -6.98 40.17
CA LEU A 13 15.53 -6.67 39.14
C LEU A 13 15.22 -7.40 37.81
N LEU A 14 14.79 -8.67 37.88
CA LEU A 14 14.41 -9.46 36.70
C LEU A 14 13.12 -8.95 36.04
N LEU A 15 12.16 -8.45 36.82
CA LEU A 15 10.93 -7.84 36.31
C LEU A 15 11.20 -6.46 35.66
N GLY A 16 12.16 -5.69 36.16
CA GLY A 16 12.52 -4.37 35.60
C GLY A 16 13.26 -4.43 34.26
N ALA A 17 13.98 -5.53 33.99
CA ALA A 17 14.81 -5.66 32.77
C ALA A 17 13.99 -5.87 31.47
N GLY A 18 12.71 -6.24 31.57
CA GLY A 18 11.85 -6.50 30.40
C GLY A 18 11.17 -5.27 29.80
N PHE A 19 11.21 -4.10 30.47
CA PHE A 19 10.43 -2.92 30.06
C PHE A 19 11.19 -1.96 29.12
N PHE A 20 12.49 -2.14 28.87
CA PHE A 20 13.31 -1.21 28.09
C PHE A 20 13.67 -1.70 26.67
N ALA A 21 13.07 -2.80 26.20
CA ALA A 21 13.44 -3.42 24.91
C ALA A 21 12.68 -2.87 23.69
N CYS A 22 11.87 -1.81 23.84
CA CYS A 22 11.21 -1.16 22.70
C CYS A 22 12.10 -0.02 22.19
N SER A 23 13.09 -0.35 21.36
CA SER A 23 13.69 0.64 20.46
C SER A 23 12.78 0.80 19.24
N GLU A 24 12.52 2.04 18.84
CA GLU A 24 11.89 2.29 17.53
C GLU A 24 12.91 1.94 16.44
N ASP A 25 12.82 0.74 15.86
CA ASP A 25 13.57 0.33 14.66
C ASP A 25 12.97 0.96 13.39
N ALA A 26 12.48 2.20 13.49
CA ALA A 26 11.99 2.94 12.34
C ALA A 26 13.19 3.45 11.53
N PRO A 27 13.21 3.26 10.20
CA PRO A 27 14.20 3.93 9.36
C PRO A 27 14.13 5.44 9.56
N ASN A 28 15.25 6.07 9.93
CA ASN A 28 15.35 7.52 10.12
C ASN A 28 15.31 8.30 8.79
N GLU A 29 15.39 7.59 7.66
CA GLU A 29 15.39 8.16 6.32
C GLU A 29 13.96 8.31 5.78
N PRO A 30 13.66 9.41 5.07
CA PRO A 30 12.39 9.54 4.37
C PRO A 30 12.23 8.41 3.35
N THR A 31 11.05 7.80 3.32
CA THR A 31 10.75 6.73 2.37
C THR A 31 10.91 7.19 0.93
N ILE A 32 11.55 6.35 0.11
CA ILE A 32 11.61 6.54 -1.35
C ILE A 32 10.27 6.23 -2.04
N PHE A 33 9.34 5.59 -1.32
CA PHE A 33 8.01 5.32 -1.84
C PHE A 33 7.16 6.60 -1.74
N PRO A 34 6.45 6.97 -2.82
CA PRO A 34 5.57 8.12 -2.78
C PRO A 34 4.49 7.91 -1.70
N THR A 35 4.49 8.78 -0.70
CA THR A 35 3.47 8.81 0.37
C THR A 35 2.25 9.65 -0.03
N THR A 36 2.35 10.36 -1.16
CA THR A 36 1.25 11.15 -1.70
C THR A 36 0.16 10.25 -2.26
N PRO A 37 -1.10 10.39 -1.81
CA PRO A 37 -2.19 9.61 -2.36
C PRO A 37 -2.37 9.93 -3.84
N VAL A 38 -2.48 8.89 -4.65
CA VAL A 38 -2.74 9.04 -6.09
C VAL A 38 -4.09 9.74 -6.28
N LYS A 39 -4.07 10.92 -6.90
CA LYS A 39 -5.28 11.67 -7.21
C LYS A 39 -6.06 10.94 -8.30
N ARG A 40 -7.17 10.33 -7.92
CA ARG A 40 -8.06 9.60 -8.83
C ARG A 40 -9.21 10.50 -9.31
N ASN A 41 -9.45 10.49 -10.62
CA ASN A 41 -10.62 11.12 -11.23
C ASN A 41 -11.88 10.26 -11.02
N ALA A 42 -13.05 10.78 -11.44
CA ALA A 42 -14.33 10.10 -11.27
C ALA A 42 -14.40 8.72 -11.98
N PHE A 43 -13.78 8.60 -13.15
CA PHE A 43 -13.75 7.34 -13.88
C PHE A 43 -12.85 6.30 -13.19
N GLU A 44 -11.70 6.70 -12.67
CA GLU A 44 -10.79 5.83 -11.92
C GLU A 44 -11.43 5.32 -10.62
N GLN A 45 -12.16 6.18 -9.91
CA GLN A 45 -12.94 5.75 -8.74
C GLN A 45 -14.04 4.76 -9.12
N TRP A 46 -14.68 4.95 -10.28
CA TRP A 46 -15.65 3.99 -10.81
C TRP A 46 -15.00 2.65 -11.13
N LEU A 47 -13.82 2.63 -11.76
CA LEU A 47 -13.06 1.40 -12.02
C LEU A 47 -12.68 0.68 -10.72
N ASP A 48 -12.20 1.40 -9.70
CA ASP A 48 -11.86 0.79 -8.41
C ASP A 48 -13.07 0.09 -7.78
N LYS A 49 -14.23 0.75 -7.77
CA LYS A 49 -15.47 0.17 -7.22
C LYS A 49 -15.98 -1.02 -8.02
N ASN A 50 -15.80 -1.01 -9.35
CA ASN A 50 -16.46 -1.96 -10.25
C ASN A 50 -15.58 -3.13 -10.70
N TYR A 51 -14.25 -2.97 -10.62
CA TYR A 51 -13.26 -3.94 -11.06
C TYR A 51 -12.27 -4.31 -9.94
N ARG A 52 -11.56 -3.34 -9.38
CA ARG A 52 -10.48 -3.61 -8.40
C ARG A 52 -11.01 -4.21 -7.10
N ASN A 53 -11.99 -3.57 -6.48
CA ASN A 53 -12.50 -4.01 -5.18
C ASN A 53 -13.22 -5.37 -5.24
N PRO A 54 -14.12 -5.64 -6.22
CA PRO A 54 -14.82 -6.91 -6.26
C PRO A 54 -14.02 -8.07 -6.86
N TYR A 55 -13.06 -7.80 -7.76
CA TYR A 55 -12.40 -8.84 -8.56
C TYR A 55 -10.86 -8.78 -8.53
N ASN A 56 -10.28 -7.82 -7.82
CA ASN A 56 -8.83 -7.59 -7.80
C ASN A 56 -8.24 -7.35 -9.21
N ILE A 57 -9.05 -6.83 -10.14
CA ILE A 57 -8.63 -6.48 -11.50
C ILE A 57 -8.19 -5.02 -11.55
N ASP A 58 -6.97 -4.78 -12.03
CA ASP A 58 -6.47 -3.45 -12.30
C ASP A 58 -6.71 -3.05 -13.75
N PHE A 59 -7.67 -2.16 -13.98
CA PHE A 59 -8.04 -1.73 -15.34
C PHE A 59 -7.09 -0.60 -15.81
N LYS A 60 -6.06 -0.97 -16.57
CA LYS A 60 -5.11 -0.02 -17.16
C LYS A 60 -5.61 0.55 -18.48
N TYR A 61 -5.83 1.86 -18.52
CA TYR A 61 -6.23 2.58 -19.74
C TYR A 61 -5.29 3.72 -20.12
N LYS A 62 -4.48 4.18 -19.18
CA LYS A 62 -3.35 5.07 -19.45
C LYS A 62 -2.19 4.18 -19.86
N LEU A 63 -1.53 4.56 -20.95
CA LEU A 63 -0.35 3.84 -21.41
C LEU A 63 0.77 4.02 -20.37
N GLU A 64 1.37 2.92 -19.92
CA GLU A 64 2.54 2.92 -19.06
C GLU A 64 3.79 2.66 -19.90
N ASP A 65 4.79 3.51 -19.71
CA ASP A 65 6.08 3.36 -20.38
C ASP A 65 6.81 2.15 -19.78
N GLY A 66 7.30 1.25 -20.64
CA GLY A 66 7.98 0.02 -20.24
C GLY A 66 7.12 -1.25 -20.25
N GLU A 67 5.79 -1.13 -20.40
CA GLU A 67 4.90 -2.29 -20.58
C GLU A 67 4.56 -2.57 -22.05
N THR A 68 4.96 -1.67 -22.95
CA THR A 68 4.65 -1.76 -24.38
C THR A 68 5.88 -1.52 -25.24
N ASN A 69 5.86 -2.12 -26.44
CA ASN A 69 6.89 -1.84 -27.43
C ASN A 69 6.67 -0.44 -28.01
N LEU A 70 7.62 0.46 -27.77
CA LEU A 70 7.57 1.86 -28.19
C LEU A 70 7.96 2.07 -29.67
N THR A 71 8.33 1.00 -30.41
CA THR A 71 8.66 1.12 -31.84
C THR A 71 7.43 1.35 -32.73
N TYR A 72 6.23 1.27 -32.18
CA TYR A 72 4.98 1.47 -32.91
C TYR A 72 4.46 2.91 -32.79
N ASN A 73 3.60 3.30 -33.73
CA ASN A 73 2.88 4.57 -33.66
C ASN A 73 1.75 4.46 -32.63
N LEU A 74 2.04 4.87 -31.40
CA LEU A 74 1.07 4.88 -30.30
C LEU A 74 0.33 6.21 -30.28
N VAL A 75 -1.00 6.15 -30.12
CA VAL A 75 -1.84 7.32 -29.89
C VAL A 75 -2.42 7.28 -28.48
N PRO A 76 -2.53 8.42 -27.78
CA PRO A 76 -3.13 8.44 -26.45
C PRO A 76 -4.56 7.88 -26.45
N ALA A 77 -4.88 7.06 -25.44
CA ALA A 77 -6.22 6.52 -25.28
C ALA A 77 -7.22 7.63 -24.89
N ASP A 78 -8.35 7.68 -25.59
CA ASP A 78 -9.46 8.57 -25.28
C ASP A 78 -10.24 8.02 -24.07
N SER A 79 -10.20 8.76 -22.96
CA SER A 79 -10.81 8.35 -21.69
C SER A 79 -12.32 8.11 -21.79
N ALA A 80 -13.05 8.86 -22.62
CA ALA A 80 -14.49 8.67 -22.79
C ALA A 80 -14.82 7.39 -23.55
N LYS A 81 -14.01 7.04 -24.56
CA LYS A 81 -14.16 5.77 -25.30
C LYS A 81 -13.81 4.58 -24.42
N THR A 82 -12.73 4.68 -23.65
CA THR A 82 -12.36 3.65 -22.67
C THR A 82 -13.45 3.44 -21.63
N ALA A 83 -14.04 4.51 -21.09
CA ALA A 83 -15.13 4.38 -20.12
C ALA A 83 -16.33 3.60 -20.68
N LYS A 84 -16.71 3.86 -21.93
CA LYS A 84 -17.76 3.08 -22.60
C LYS A 84 -17.38 1.61 -22.73
N LEU A 85 -16.14 1.31 -23.14
CA LEU A 85 -15.66 -0.06 -23.25
C LEU A 85 -15.65 -0.77 -21.89
N ALA A 86 -15.17 -0.13 -20.83
CA ALA A 86 -15.17 -0.70 -19.49
C ALA A 86 -16.60 -1.03 -19.01
N ILE A 87 -17.56 -0.14 -19.25
CA ILE A 87 -18.97 -0.40 -18.90
C ILE A 87 -19.50 -1.59 -19.71
N ILE A 88 -19.28 -1.63 -21.03
CA ILE A 88 -19.74 -2.74 -21.88
C ILE A 88 -19.13 -4.06 -21.42
N THR A 89 -17.81 -4.12 -21.19
CA THR A 89 -17.12 -5.33 -20.75
C THR A 89 -17.60 -5.85 -19.40
N LYS A 90 -18.04 -4.98 -18.49
CA LYS A 90 -18.59 -5.40 -17.19
C LYS A 90 -19.96 -6.06 -17.32
N PHE A 91 -20.82 -5.54 -18.18
CA PHE A 91 -22.25 -5.90 -18.23
C PHE A 91 -22.61 -6.85 -19.37
N ARG A 92 -21.64 -7.24 -20.20
CA ARG A 92 -21.81 -8.18 -21.29
C ARG A 92 -21.27 -9.55 -20.89
#